data_AF-A0A1Y1MKC6-F1
#
_entry.id   AF-A0A1Y1MKC6-F1
#
_cell.length_a   1.000
_cell.length_b   1.000
_cell.length_c   1.000
_cell.angle_alpha   90.00
_cell.angle_beta   90.00
_cell.angle_gamma   90.00
#
_symmetry.space_group_name_H-M   'P 1'
#
loop_
_entity.id
_entity.type
_entity.pdbx_description
1 polymer ?
#
loop_
_entity_poly.entity_id
_entity_poly.type
_entity_poly.pdbx_seq_one_letter_code
_entity_poly.pdbx_strand_id
1 'polypeptide(L)'
;MGGLDSTGATYKAPTTVLTLSTVCKQAVAVWKTECIKTSNKEAQQKVEDFLCLFNTAFPAELGRTAIDTRLQMQRNKDVQLPSKSDIQKLVTYLRRNRRKYLNQVSNENCPNLLTSWKHLASYTLVSMMVFNRRRPGELERITLNDYARLRSAGNITQSVGNLRSDEDTELAKRYKRFEIRGKLNRTVSVLVNFEIEMCLNLIIKRRKDVNVPCDNPYVFGIPSSDHRYKYLRAYILIREYANLCGAAQPHLLRGTHLRKQVATECAVHDLADNVIKDVANFMGHAIDIHDNIYRMPVESRDIVRMSQILEMAQGAGNCSEDDDSGDEAVDLVRAISNEGNTPIATVTDIQPSTTKSKRPVVEEENEIFEESGSNSHVENSQ
;
A
#
# COMPACT_ATOMS: atom_id res chain seq x y z
N MET A 1 24.18 -0.15 16.20
CA MET A 1 22.96 0.16 15.42
C MET A 1 21.69 -0.40 16.06
N GLY A 2 21.64 -1.66 16.51
CA GLY A 2 20.48 -2.23 17.22
C GLY A 2 20.56 -2.20 18.75
N GLY A 3 21.39 -1.34 19.35
CA GLY A 3 21.61 -1.32 20.79
C GLY A 3 20.43 -0.73 21.55
N LEU A 4 20.39 -1.01 22.85
CA LEU A 4 19.48 -0.35 23.77
C LEU A 4 19.77 1.17 23.80
N ASP A 5 18.75 1.94 24.13
CA ASP A 5 18.86 3.35 24.47
C ASP A 5 19.72 3.56 25.73
N SER A 6 20.03 4.82 26.03
CA SER A 6 20.87 5.19 27.18
C SER A 6 20.27 4.78 28.53
N THR A 7 18.97 4.46 28.57
CA THR A 7 18.22 4.01 29.76
C THR A 7 18.11 2.49 29.84
N GLY A 8 18.51 1.75 28.80
CA GLY A 8 18.45 0.29 28.77
C GLY A 8 17.05 -0.29 28.57
N ALA A 9 16.04 0.55 28.31
CA ALA A 9 14.63 0.15 28.32
C ALA A 9 14.08 -0.13 26.92
N THR A 10 14.59 0.54 25.88
CA THR A 10 14.09 0.40 24.52
C THR A 10 15.21 0.25 23.50
N TYR A 11 14.93 -0.39 22.37
CA TYR A 11 15.90 -0.50 21.29
C TYR A 11 15.85 0.71 20.34
N LYS A 12 17.02 1.23 19.95
CA LYS A 12 17.10 2.28 18.92
C LYS A 12 16.63 1.81 17.54
N ALA A 13 16.88 0.54 17.22
CA ALA A 13 16.45 -0.10 15.98
C ALA A 13 15.91 -1.52 16.25
N PRO A 14 14.68 -1.66 16.75
CA PRO A 14 14.12 -2.96 17.15
C PRO A 14 14.00 -3.93 15.96
N THR A 15 13.73 -3.43 14.75
CA THR A 15 13.65 -4.25 13.54
C THR A 15 14.97 -4.96 13.23
N THR A 16 16.11 -4.30 13.47
CA THR A 16 17.43 -4.91 13.28
C THR A 16 17.63 -6.11 14.20
N VAL A 17 17.18 -6.01 15.46
CA VAL A 17 17.26 -7.09 16.45
C VAL A 17 16.39 -8.28 16.03
N LEU A 18 15.16 -8.03 15.57
CA LEU A 18 14.26 -9.08 15.07
C LEU A 18 14.82 -9.74 13.80
N THR A 19 15.33 -8.94 12.86
CA THR A 19 15.94 -9.43 11.62
C THR A 19 17.15 -10.31 11.89
N LEU A 20 17.96 -9.96 12.90
CA LEU A 20 19.09 -10.79 13.32
C LEU A 20 18.62 -12.19 13.76
N SER A 21 17.52 -12.27 14.51
CA SER A 21 16.91 -13.56 14.88
C SER A 21 16.60 -14.41 13.66
N THR A 22 15.94 -13.79 12.67
CA THR A 22 15.50 -14.45 11.44
C THR A 22 16.68 -14.91 10.60
N VAL A 23 17.72 -14.07 10.44
CA VAL A 23 18.94 -14.42 9.72
C VAL A 23 19.71 -15.54 10.43
N CYS A 24 19.83 -15.50 11.75
CA CYS A 24 20.44 -16.57 12.53
C CYS A 24 19.72 -17.91 12.31
N LYS A 25 18.37 -17.92 12.34
CA LYS A 25 17.58 -19.13 12.06
C LYS A 25 17.81 -19.65 10.64
N GLN A 26 17.90 -18.78 9.65
CA GLN A 26 18.22 -19.16 8.27
C GLN A 26 19.63 -19.76 8.16
N ALA A 27 20.63 -19.16 8.81
CA ALA A 27 21.99 -19.70 8.84
C ALA A 27 22.04 -21.08 9.50
N VAL A 28 21.31 -21.28 10.60
CA VAL A 28 21.20 -22.60 11.26
C VAL A 28 20.51 -23.62 10.36
N ALA A 29 19.48 -23.22 9.61
CA ALA A 29 18.83 -24.11 8.64
C ALA A 29 19.77 -24.56 7.52
N VAL A 30 20.62 -23.65 7.03
CA VAL A 30 21.68 -23.99 6.05
C VAL A 30 22.69 -24.95 6.68
N TRP A 31 23.14 -24.67 7.90
CA TRP A 31 24.08 -25.55 8.62
C TRP A 31 23.48 -26.95 8.85
N LYS A 32 22.22 -27.04 9.28
CA LYS A 32 21.48 -28.30 9.42
C LYS A 32 21.46 -29.09 8.12
N THR A 33 21.16 -28.41 7.01
CA THR A 33 21.08 -29.03 5.68
C THR A 33 22.44 -29.62 5.26
N GLU A 34 23.53 -28.92 5.56
CA GLU A 34 24.87 -29.40 5.23
C GLU A 34 25.31 -30.59 6.10
N CYS A 35 24.98 -30.59 7.39
CA CYS A 35 25.19 -31.74 8.28
C CYS A 35 24.44 -32.99 7.79
N ILE A 36 23.22 -32.83 7.27
CA ILE A 36 22.42 -33.92 6.69
C ILE A 36 23.10 -34.48 5.43
N LYS A 37 23.53 -33.60 4.51
CA LYS A 37 24.22 -34.04 3.28
C LYS A 37 25.50 -34.81 3.55
N THR A 38 26.26 -34.37 4.55
CA THR A 38 27.53 -34.98 4.96
C THR A 38 27.36 -36.17 5.91
N SER A 39 26.12 -36.53 6.29
CA SER A 39 25.79 -37.61 7.24
C SER A 39 26.49 -37.48 8.61
N ASN A 40 26.82 -36.25 9.02
CA ASN A 40 27.50 -35.99 10.30
C ASN A 40 26.47 -35.84 11.45
N LYS A 41 26.22 -36.94 12.16
CA LYS A 41 25.25 -37.00 13.27
C LYS A 41 25.65 -36.14 14.47
N GLU A 42 26.94 -35.99 14.77
CA GLU A 42 27.39 -35.19 15.90
C GLU A 42 27.16 -33.69 15.65
N ALA A 43 27.50 -33.22 14.45
CA ALA A 43 27.24 -31.84 14.05
C ALA A 43 25.74 -31.55 13.95
N GLN A 44 24.93 -32.54 13.55
CA GLN A 44 23.47 -32.42 13.55
C GLN A 44 22.92 -32.22 14.98
N GLN A 45 23.41 -32.96 15.98
CA GLN A 45 22.97 -32.79 17.36
C GLN A 45 23.32 -31.38 17.88
N LYS A 46 24.55 -30.90 17.63
CA LYS A 46 24.97 -29.54 18.03
C LYS A 46 24.09 -28.43 17.43
N VAL A 47 23.63 -28.62 16.19
CA VAL A 47 22.69 -27.72 15.52
C VAL A 47 21.34 -27.70 16.22
N GLU A 48 20.81 -28.87 16.60
CA GLU A 48 19.52 -28.96 17.30
C GLU A 48 19.59 -28.37 18.70
N ASP A 49 20.67 -28.64 19.43
CA ASP A 49 20.93 -28.06 20.76
C ASP A 49 21.02 -26.54 20.69
N PHE A 50 21.76 -26.00 19.71
CA PHE A 50 21.83 -24.55 19.48
C PHE A 50 20.45 -23.97 19.16
N LEU A 51 19.69 -24.60 18.27
CA LEU A 51 18.37 -24.12 17.88
C LEU A 51 17.39 -24.13 19.06
N CYS A 52 17.48 -25.13 19.92
CA CYS A 52 16.73 -25.20 21.18
C CYS A 52 17.08 -24.01 22.08
N LEU A 53 18.37 -23.84 22.41
CA LEU A 53 18.86 -22.74 23.24
C LEU A 53 18.48 -21.38 22.67
N PHE A 54 18.69 -21.18 21.37
CA PHE A 54 18.39 -19.92 20.68
C PHE A 54 16.91 -19.58 20.72
N ASN A 55 16.03 -20.55 20.49
CA ASN A 55 14.58 -20.32 20.54
C ASN A 55 14.05 -20.07 21.96
N THR A 56 14.77 -20.51 22.99
CA THR A 56 14.38 -20.26 24.39
C THR A 56 14.95 -18.95 24.92
N ALA A 57 16.24 -18.69 24.73
CA ALA A 57 16.93 -17.52 25.29
C ALA A 57 16.60 -16.24 24.51
N PHE A 58 16.58 -16.30 23.18
CA PHE A 58 16.43 -15.09 22.36
C PHE A 58 15.10 -14.35 22.60
N PRO A 59 13.92 -15.01 22.65
CA PRO A 59 12.67 -14.31 22.95
C PRO A 59 12.61 -13.75 24.37
N ALA A 60 13.24 -14.43 25.33
CA ALA A 60 13.27 -14.04 26.73
C ALA A 60 14.14 -12.80 26.97
N GLU A 61 15.28 -12.70 26.29
CA GLU A 61 16.27 -11.64 26.53
C GLU A 61 16.12 -10.44 25.59
N LEU A 62 15.85 -10.68 24.30
CA LEU A 62 15.94 -9.64 23.27
C LEU A 62 14.62 -9.45 22.51
N GLY A 63 13.92 -10.54 22.22
CA GLY A 63 12.75 -10.54 21.35
C GLY A 63 11.58 -9.75 21.91
N ARG A 64 11.24 -9.93 23.20
CA ARG A 64 10.08 -9.24 23.81
C ARG A 64 10.25 -7.72 23.83
N THR A 65 11.37 -7.25 24.35
CA THR A 65 11.69 -5.81 24.40
C THR A 65 11.78 -5.19 23.01
N ALA A 66 12.30 -5.91 22.00
CA ALA A 66 12.32 -5.45 20.62
C ALA A 66 10.91 -5.35 20.02
N ILE A 67 10.04 -6.33 20.27
CA ILE A 67 8.64 -6.30 19.83
C ILE A 67 7.91 -5.13 20.50
N ASP A 68 8.01 -4.99 21.83
CA ASP A 68 7.32 -3.95 22.59
C ASP A 68 7.78 -2.55 22.18
N THR A 69 9.10 -2.36 22.02
CA THR A 69 9.67 -1.11 21.49
C THR A 69 9.12 -0.80 20.09
N ARG A 70 9.07 -1.80 19.20
CA ARG A 70 8.54 -1.62 17.84
C ARG A 70 7.06 -1.23 17.87
N LEU A 71 6.25 -1.87 18.72
CA LEU A 71 4.84 -1.54 18.89
C LEU A 71 4.64 -0.15 19.49
N GLN A 72 5.47 0.26 20.45
CA GLN A 72 5.46 1.62 20.99
C GLN A 72 5.81 2.66 19.93
N MET A 73 6.87 2.43 19.16
CA MET A 73 7.23 3.31 18.03
C MET A 73 6.14 3.39 16.98
N GLN A 74 5.44 2.29 16.70
CA GLN A 74 4.30 2.28 15.78
C GLN A 74 3.10 3.07 16.31
N ARG A 75 2.77 2.93 17.61
CA ARG A 75 1.68 3.68 18.26
C ARG A 75 1.94 5.19 18.26
N ASN A 76 3.17 5.60 18.47
CA ASN A 76 3.54 7.02 18.56
C ASN A 76 3.85 7.65 17.20
N LYS A 77 3.74 6.89 16.10
CA LYS A 77 4.08 7.38 14.77
C LYS A 77 2.94 8.24 14.22
N ASP A 78 3.18 9.54 14.18
CA ASP A 78 2.31 10.45 13.43
C ASP A 78 2.41 10.16 11.92
N VAL A 79 1.27 9.87 11.30
CA VAL A 79 1.17 9.56 9.87
C VAL A 79 0.53 10.75 9.16
N GLN A 80 1.37 11.64 8.65
CA GLN A 80 0.91 12.75 7.83
C GLN A 80 0.41 12.27 6.45
N LEU A 81 -0.76 12.78 6.06
CA LEU A 81 -1.41 12.46 4.78
C LEU A 81 -1.40 13.67 3.84
N PRO A 82 -1.26 13.45 2.52
CA PRO A 82 -1.32 14.54 1.56
C PRO A 82 -2.73 15.12 1.51
N SER A 83 -2.82 16.45 1.51
CA SER A 83 -4.10 17.15 1.37
C SER A 83 -4.73 16.94 -0.01
N LYS A 84 -6.08 17.00 -0.08
CA LYS A 84 -6.82 16.93 -1.35
C LYS A 84 -6.35 18.01 -2.34
N SER A 85 -6.05 19.21 -1.83
CA SER A 85 -5.52 20.34 -2.61
C SER A 85 -4.18 20.01 -3.27
N ASP A 86 -3.22 19.45 -2.52
CA ASP A 86 -1.91 19.10 -3.08
C ASP A 86 -2.00 17.94 -4.08
N ILE A 87 -2.89 16.96 -3.84
CA ILE A 87 -3.18 15.90 -4.82
C ILE A 87 -3.75 16.51 -6.11
N GLN A 88 -4.68 17.47 -6.00
CA GLN A 88 -5.28 18.13 -7.16
C GLN A 88 -4.26 18.94 -7.96
N LYS A 89 -3.33 19.63 -7.28
CA LYS A 89 -2.21 20.33 -7.93
C LYS A 89 -1.34 19.36 -8.74
N LEU A 90 -0.98 18.22 -8.15
CA LEU A 90 -0.22 17.18 -8.86
C LEU A 90 -1.00 16.65 -10.07
N VAL A 91 -2.26 16.24 -9.91
CA VAL A 91 -3.08 15.71 -11.01
C VAL A 91 -3.22 16.74 -12.14
N THR A 92 -3.43 18.01 -11.80
CA THR A 92 -3.54 19.11 -12.77
C THR A 92 -2.22 19.34 -13.50
N TYR A 93 -1.10 19.37 -12.77
CA TYR A 93 0.24 19.48 -13.33
C TYR A 93 0.56 18.35 -14.31
N LEU A 94 0.28 17.09 -13.92
CA LEU A 94 0.47 15.92 -14.77
C LEU A 94 -0.39 15.99 -16.03
N ARG A 95 -1.68 16.30 -15.89
CA ARG A 95 -2.63 16.42 -17.01
C ARG A 95 -2.19 17.50 -18.01
N ARG A 96 -1.82 18.68 -17.53
CA ARG A 96 -1.38 19.80 -18.37
C ARG A 96 -0.15 19.43 -19.19
N ASN A 97 0.88 18.89 -18.56
CA ASN A 97 2.11 18.51 -19.26
C ASN A 97 1.90 17.32 -20.19
N ARG A 98 1.11 16.32 -19.79
CA ARG A 98 0.75 15.19 -20.65
C ARG A 98 0.11 15.64 -21.95
N ARG A 99 -0.89 16.54 -21.90
CA ARG A 99 -1.54 17.10 -23.11
C ARG A 99 -0.57 17.90 -23.97
N LYS A 100 0.29 18.70 -23.36
CA LYS A 100 1.34 19.45 -24.08
C LYS A 100 2.20 18.50 -24.91
N TYR A 101 2.76 17.47 -24.28
CA TYR A 101 3.64 16.53 -24.98
C TYR A 101 2.89 15.55 -25.91
N LEU A 102 1.62 15.26 -25.64
CA LEU A 102 0.76 14.50 -26.54
C LEU A 102 0.64 15.23 -27.89
N ASN A 103 0.34 16.54 -27.85
CA ASN A 103 0.23 17.35 -29.06
C ASN A 103 1.58 17.49 -29.79
N GLN A 104 2.68 17.66 -29.04
CA GLN A 104 4.02 17.76 -29.64
C GLN A 104 4.46 16.47 -30.33
N VAL A 105 4.29 15.31 -29.69
CA VAL A 105 4.71 14.00 -30.24
C VAL A 105 3.77 13.53 -31.36
N SER A 106 2.53 14.02 -31.38
CA SER A 106 1.58 13.73 -32.48
C SER A 106 2.00 14.38 -33.79
N ASN A 107 2.76 15.48 -33.75
CA ASN A 107 3.30 16.12 -34.94
C ASN A 107 4.46 15.29 -35.52
N GLU A 108 4.42 14.98 -36.81
CA GLU A 108 5.44 14.18 -37.50
C GLU A 108 6.81 14.88 -37.48
N ASN A 109 6.83 16.21 -37.56
CA ASN A 109 8.03 17.04 -37.55
C ASN A 109 8.40 17.53 -36.14
N CYS A 110 8.16 16.72 -35.11
CA CYS A 110 8.44 17.09 -33.72
C CYS A 110 9.95 17.34 -33.50
N PRO A 111 10.37 18.56 -33.08
CA PRO A 111 11.75 18.80 -32.70
C PRO A 111 12.06 18.04 -31.41
N ASN A 112 13.24 17.41 -31.34
CA ASN A 112 13.66 16.60 -30.18
C ASN A 112 12.65 15.50 -29.80
N LEU A 113 12.19 14.73 -30.80
CA LEU A 113 11.19 13.67 -30.63
C LEU A 113 11.48 12.76 -29.42
N LEU A 114 12.73 12.32 -29.23
CA LEU A 114 13.13 11.47 -28.10
C LEU A 114 12.76 12.11 -26.75
N THR A 115 13.10 13.39 -26.55
CA THR A 115 12.83 14.12 -25.30
C THR A 115 11.34 14.32 -25.08
N SER A 116 10.63 14.78 -26.12
CA SER A 116 9.17 14.99 -26.07
C SER A 116 8.41 13.69 -25.79
N TRP A 117 8.82 12.61 -26.46
CA TRP A 117 8.29 11.26 -26.25
C TRP A 117 8.56 10.76 -24.82
N LYS A 118 9.78 10.95 -24.31
CA LYS A 118 10.14 10.56 -22.95
C LYS A 118 9.31 11.33 -21.91
N HIS A 119 9.06 12.62 -22.13
CA HIS A 119 8.17 13.39 -21.27
C HIS A 119 6.72 12.88 -21.34
N LEU A 120 6.17 12.67 -22.53
CA LEU A 120 4.83 12.08 -22.69
C LEU A 120 4.70 10.76 -21.93
N ALA A 121 5.66 9.86 -22.11
CA ALA A 121 5.73 8.57 -21.44
C ALA A 121 5.81 8.72 -19.91
N SER A 122 6.65 9.63 -19.43
CA SER A 122 6.84 9.87 -17.99
C SER A 122 5.59 10.45 -17.31
N TYR A 123 4.97 11.47 -17.91
CA TYR A 123 3.72 12.04 -17.37
C TYR A 123 2.57 11.04 -17.42
N THR A 124 2.49 10.20 -18.46
CA THR A 124 1.47 9.16 -18.59
C THR A 124 1.65 8.08 -17.51
N LEU A 125 2.87 7.60 -17.30
CA LEU A 125 3.20 6.63 -16.24
C LEU A 125 2.82 7.13 -14.85
N VAL A 126 3.23 8.35 -14.49
CA VAL A 126 2.90 8.92 -13.17
C VAL A 126 1.40 9.21 -13.05
N SER A 127 0.73 9.63 -14.12
CA SER A 127 -0.73 9.81 -14.11
C SER A 127 -1.47 8.51 -13.81
N MET A 128 -1.06 7.41 -14.46
CA MET A 128 -1.61 6.08 -14.19
C MET A 128 -1.33 5.66 -12.74
N MET A 129 -0.14 5.95 -12.22
CA MET A 129 0.25 5.64 -10.85
C MET A 129 -0.59 6.37 -9.81
N VAL A 130 -0.79 7.67 -10.00
CA VAL A 130 -1.56 8.51 -9.08
C VAL A 130 -3.04 8.13 -9.14
N PHE A 131 -3.60 7.88 -10.32
CA PHE A 131 -5.01 7.52 -10.48
C PHE A 131 -5.32 6.12 -9.92
N ASN A 132 -4.56 5.10 -10.32
CA ASN A 132 -4.81 3.72 -9.91
C ASN A 132 -4.25 3.40 -8.51
N ARG A 133 -3.58 4.35 -7.86
CA ARG A 133 -2.88 4.16 -6.58
C ARG A 133 -1.90 2.97 -6.59
N ARG A 134 -1.34 2.61 -7.75
CA ARG A 134 -0.47 1.43 -7.96
C ARG A 134 0.97 1.65 -7.54
N ARG A 135 1.67 0.59 -7.12
CA ARG A 135 3.07 0.68 -6.70
C ARG A 135 3.93 1.04 -7.91
N PRO A 136 5.01 1.83 -7.74
CA PRO A 136 5.90 2.19 -8.86
C PRO A 136 6.32 0.97 -9.69
N GLY A 137 6.75 -0.09 -9.00
CA GLY A 137 7.24 -1.34 -9.59
C GLY A 137 6.19 -2.16 -10.36
N GLU A 138 4.90 -1.92 -10.14
CA GLU A 138 3.82 -2.60 -10.88
C GLU A 138 3.64 -1.94 -12.25
N LEU A 139 3.60 -0.61 -12.30
CA LEU A 139 3.32 0.12 -13.54
C LEU A 139 4.54 0.31 -14.44
N GLU A 140 5.73 0.47 -13.87
CA GLU A 140 6.95 0.66 -14.67
C GLU A 140 7.32 -0.57 -15.52
N ARG A 141 6.78 -1.74 -15.15
CA ARG A 141 7.00 -3.04 -15.82
C ARG A 141 5.80 -3.53 -16.63
N ILE A 142 4.82 -2.67 -16.91
CA ILE A 142 3.71 -3.02 -17.81
C ILE A 142 4.27 -3.46 -19.15
N THR A 143 3.88 -4.64 -19.62
CA THR A 143 4.31 -5.15 -20.92
C THR A 143 3.34 -4.77 -22.05
N LEU A 144 3.81 -4.81 -23.29
CA LEU A 144 2.97 -4.66 -24.48
C LEU A 144 1.86 -5.73 -24.51
N ASN A 145 2.16 -6.95 -24.08
CA ASN A 145 1.18 -8.04 -23.99
C ASN A 145 0.11 -7.80 -22.93
N ASP A 146 0.47 -7.18 -21.79
CA ASP A 146 -0.51 -6.77 -20.79
C ASP A 146 -1.47 -5.73 -21.37
N TYR A 147 -0.93 -4.72 -22.03
CA TYR A 147 -1.72 -3.66 -22.64
C TYR A 147 -2.59 -4.14 -23.81
N ALA A 148 -2.11 -5.10 -24.60
CA ALA A 148 -2.89 -5.70 -25.69
C ALA A 148 -4.20 -6.38 -25.21
N ARG A 149 -4.29 -6.71 -23.91
CA ARG A 149 -5.50 -7.28 -23.28
C ARG A 149 -6.48 -6.22 -22.78
N LEU A 150 -6.35 -4.96 -23.21
CA LEU A 150 -7.25 -3.88 -22.84
C LEU A 150 -8.71 -4.19 -23.22
N ARG A 151 -9.61 -4.13 -22.23
CA ARG A 151 -11.05 -4.35 -22.40
C ARG A 151 -11.84 -3.10 -22.05
N SER A 152 -12.79 -2.74 -22.91
CA SER A 152 -13.81 -1.73 -22.62
C SER A 152 -14.94 -2.33 -21.79
N ALA A 153 -15.73 -1.48 -21.11
CA ALA A 153 -16.91 -1.92 -20.37
C ALA A 153 -17.86 -2.81 -21.18
N GLY A 154 -18.14 -2.46 -22.45
CA GLY A 154 -19.01 -3.28 -23.31
C GLY A 154 -18.51 -4.72 -23.56
N ASN A 155 -17.19 -4.95 -23.47
CA ASN A 155 -16.61 -6.29 -23.58
C ASN A 155 -16.64 -7.05 -22.22
N ILE A 156 -16.78 -6.32 -21.11
CA ILE A 156 -16.82 -6.86 -19.75
C ILE A 156 -18.26 -7.19 -19.35
N THR A 157 -19.23 -6.36 -19.74
CA THR A 157 -20.66 -6.52 -19.43
C THR A 157 -21.32 -7.70 -20.14
N GLN A 158 -20.74 -8.21 -21.23
CA GLN A 158 -21.16 -9.49 -21.81
C GLN A 158 -20.82 -10.70 -20.92
N SER A 159 -19.89 -10.55 -19.97
CA SER A 159 -19.41 -11.60 -19.06
C SER A 159 -19.96 -11.46 -17.63
N VAL A 160 -20.29 -10.25 -17.20
CA VAL A 160 -20.80 -9.97 -15.84
C VAL A 160 -22.05 -9.10 -15.95
N GLY A 161 -23.17 -9.63 -15.45
CA GLY A 161 -24.52 -9.08 -15.63
C GLY A 161 -24.69 -7.58 -15.38
N ASN A 162 -25.69 -7.02 -16.07
CA ASN A 162 -26.20 -5.65 -16.11
C ASN A 162 -25.58 -4.64 -15.13
N LEU A 163 -25.06 -3.54 -15.67
CA LEU A 163 -24.73 -2.33 -14.91
C LEU A 163 -25.98 -1.83 -14.16
N ARG A 164 -25.80 -1.36 -12.93
CA ARG A 164 -26.90 -1.12 -11.97
C ARG A 164 -27.66 0.18 -12.26
N SER A 165 -27.12 1.08 -13.09
CA SER A 165 -27.69 2.39 -13.42
C SER A 165 -27.18 2.91 -14.79
N ASP A 166 -27.91 3.88 -15.38
CA ASP A 166 -27.48 4.63 -16.56
C ASP A 166 -26.20 5.45 -16.28
N GLU A 167 -26.03 5.95 -15.06
CA GLU A 167 -24.81 6.65 -14.63
C GLU A 167 -23.60 5.73 -14.56
N ASP A 168 -23.79 4.49 -14.07
CA ASP A 168 -22.76 3.45 -14.07
C ASP A 168 -22.37 3.07 -15.49
N THR A 169 -23.34 3.06 -16.40
CA THR A 169 -23.13 2.82 -17.82
C THR A 169 -22.28 3.91 -18.47
N GLU A 170 -22.54 5.17 -18.15
CA GLU A 170 -21.74 6.28 -18.67
C GLU A 170 -20.35 6.36 -18.02
N LEU A 171 -20.21 6.01 -16.73
CA LEU A 171 -18.91 5.86 -16.08
C LEU A 171 -18.10 4.71 -16.68
N ALA A 172 -18.73 3.58 -16.94
CA ALA A 172 -18.08 2.40 -17.50
C ALA A 172 -17.57 2.67 -18.93
N LYS A 173 -18.29 3.46 -19.74
CA LYS A 173 -17.79 3.90 -21.07
C LYS A 173 -16.53 4.77 -20.99
N ARG A 174 -16.33 5.52 -19.90
CA ARG A 174 -15.18 6.43 -19.74
C ARG A 174 -13.86 5.70 -19.47
N TYR A 175 -13.90 4.45 -19.02
CA TYR A 175 -12.72 3.69 -18.61
C TYR A 175 -12.63 2.34 -19.30
N LYS A 176 -11.39 1.94 -19.58
CA LYS A 176 -11.02 0.58 -19.99
C LYS A 176 -10.13 -0.04 -18.91
N ARG A 177 -10.10 -1.37 -18.88
CA ARG A 177 -9.36 -2.15 -17.88
C ARG A 177 -8.47 -3.19 -18.54
N PHE A 178 -7.28 -3.39 -17.98
CA PHE A 178 -6.42 -4.53 -18.28
C PHE A 178 -5.75 -5.03 -17.00
N GLU A 179 -5.06 -6.16 -17.08
CA GLU A 179 -4.46 -6.84 -15.94
C GLU A 179 -2.94 -6.91 -16.06
N ILE A 180 -2.26 -6.75 -14.93
CA ILE A 180 -0.79 -6.74 -14.83
C ILE A 180 -0.34 -7.61 -13.66
N ARG A 181 0.94 -7.97 -13.65
CA ARG A 181 1.56 -8.76 -12.58
C ARG A 181 1.91 -7.89 -11.36
N GLY A 182 1.34 -8.22 -10.21
CA GLY A 182 1.66 -7.66 -8.89
C GLY A 182 2.69 -8.47 -8.10
N LYS A 183 2.87 -8.13 -6.81
CA LYS A 183 3.72 -8.87 -5.86
C LYS A 183 3.26 -10.33 -5.78
N LEU A 184 4.21 -11.27 -5.63
CA LEU A 184 3.93 -12.71 -5.55
C LEU A 184 3.11 -13.27 -6.73
N ASN A 185 3.28 -12.69 -7.92
CA ASN A 185 2.58 -13.11 -9.14
C ASN A 185 1.04 -12.94 -9.09
N ARG A 186 0.51 -12.17 -8.13
CA ARG A 186 -0.92 -11.85 -8.05
C ARG A 186 -1.31 -10.95 -9.21
N THR A 187 -2.46 -11.21 -9.82
CA THR A 187 -2.98 -10.37 -10.89
C THR A 187 -3.63 -9.12 -10.30
N VAL A 188 -3.31 -7.96 -10.85
CA VAL A 188 -3.89 -6.68 -10.42
C VAL A 188 -4.37 -5.87 -11.62
N SER A 189 -5.44 -5.11 -11.43
CA SER A 189 -6.12 -4.42 -12.54
C SER A 189 -5.71 -2.95 -12.70
N VAL A 190 -5.68 -2.46 -13.92
CA VAL A 190 -5.34 -1.06 -14.21
C VAL A 190 -6.46 -0.46 -15.03
N LEU A 191 -7.00 0.65 -14.53
CA LEU A 191 -7.97 1.48 -15.22
C LEU A 191 -7.24 2.57 -16.02
N VAL A 192 -7.72 2.77 -17.24
CA VAL A 192 -7.24 3.79 -18.16
C VAL A 192 -8.43 4.49 -18.80
N ASN A 193 -8.40 5.82 -18.83
CA ASN A 193 -9.40 6.60 -19.55
C ASN A 193 -8.96 6.83 -21.00
N PHE A 194 -9.84 7.43 -21.82
CA PHE A 194 -9.57 7.69 -23.23
C PHE A 194 -8.28 8.50 -23.46
N GLU A 195 -8.01 9.53 -22.64
CA GLU A 195 -6.85 10.41 -22.83
C GLU A 195 -5.53 9.65 -22.55
N ILE A 196 -5.50 8.83 -21.51
CA ILE A 196 -4.36 7.97 -21.20
C ILE A 196 -4.19 6.90 -22.27
N GLU A 197 -5.28 6.31 -22.78
CA GLU A 197 -5.23 5.36 -23.88
C GLU A 197 -4.60 5.98 -25.14
N MET A 198 -5.01 7.20 -25.52
CA MET A 198 -4.39 7.94 -26.63
C MET A 198 -2.89 8.13 -26.41
N CYS A 199 -2.48 8.50 -25.20
CA CYS A 199 -1.07 8.65 -24.87
C CYS A 199 -0.33 7.32 -25.00
N LEU A 200 -0.85 6.22 -24.44
CA LEU A 200 -0.24 4.89 -24.50
C LEU A 200 -0.09 4.41 -25.94
N ASN A 201 -1.12 4.56 -26.77
CA ASN A 201 -1.08 4.21 -28.18
C ASN A 201 -0.01 5.01 -28.93
N LEU A 202 0.08 6.32 -28.70
CA LEU A 202 1.11 7.15 -29.33
C LEU A 202 2.52 6.79 -28.84
N ILE A 203 2.69 6.55 -27.54
CA ILE A 203 3.95 6.11 -26.94
C ILE A 203 4.41 4.83 -27.64
N ILE A 204 3.54 3.82 -27.76
CA ILE A 204 3.84 2.55 -28.40
C ILE A 204 4.15 2.73 -29.89
N LYS A 205 3.36 3.53 -30.61
CA LYS A 205 3.54 3.80 -32.05
C LYS A 205 4.91 4.38 -32.37
N ARG A 206 5.39 5.36 -31.57
CA ARG A 206 6.64 6.11 -31.83
C ARG A 206 7.90 5.45 -31.22
N ARG A 207 7.80 4.23 -30.66
CA ARG A 207 8.94 3.55 -30.01
C ARG A 207 10.14 3.34 -30.93
N LYS A 208 9.89 2.92 -32.17
CA LYS A 208 10.94 2.67 -33.16
C LYS A 208 11.67 3.97 -33.52
N ASP A 209 10.92 5.05 -33.70
CA ASP A 209 11.44 6.36 -34.09
C ASP A 209 12.38 6.99 -33.05
N VAL A 210 12.29 6.56 -31.80
CA VAL A 210 13.16 7.02 -30.70
C VAL A 210 14.18 5.96 -30.28
N ASN A 211 14.40 4.93 -31.10
CA ASN A 211 15.39 3.87 -30.89
C ASN A 211 15.15 2.99 -29.64
N VAL A 212 13.89 2.78 -29.23
CA VAL A 212 13.60 1.72 -28.25
C VAL A 212 13.74 0.37 -28.94
N PRO A 213 14.51 -0.59 -28.38
CA PRO A 213 14.61 -1.94 -28.95
C PRO A 213 13.22 -2.58 -29.17
N CYS A 214 13.03 -3.24 -30.32
CA CYS A 214 11.77 -3.89 -30.65
C CYS A 214 11.42 -5.01 -29.67
N ASP A 215 12.44 -5.71 -29.16
CA ASP A 215 12.29 -6.84 -28.23
C ASP A 215 12.09 -6.39 -26.76
N ASN A 216 12.21 -5.09 -26.46
CA ASN A 216 11.93 -4.59 -25.12
C ASN A 216 10.43 -4.77 -24.82
N PRO A 217 10.03 -5.56 -23.82
CA PRO A 217 8.62 -5.89 -23.63
C PRO A 217 7.82 -4.75 -23.00
N TYR A 218 8.46 -3.75 -22.40
CA TYR A 218 7.80 -2.76 -21.55
C TYR A 218 7.17 -1.63 -22.35
N VAL A 219 5.93 -1.24 -22.04
CA VAL A 219 5.26 -0.07 -22.65
C VAL A 219 6.08 1.20 -22.45
N PHE A 220 6.63 1.39 -21.25
CA PHE A 220 7.49 2.51 -20.87
C PHE A 220 8.99 2.19 -21.03
N GLY A 221 9.33 1.29 -21.97
CA GLY A 221 10.70 0.93 -22.31
C GLY A 221 11.47 2.11 -22.89
N ILE A 222 12.73 2.28 -22.54
CA ILE A 222 13.59 3.37 -23.04
C ILE A 222 14.74 2.81 -23.87
N PRO A 223 15.38 3.62 -24.74
CA PRO A 223 16.59 3.22 -25.43
C PRO A 223 17.67 2.80 -24.44
N SER A 224 18.39 1.73 -24.75
CA SER A 224 19.53 1.27 -23.98
C SER A 224 20.67 0.90 -24.91
N SER A 225 21.90 1.23 -24.48
CA SER A 225 23.14 0.85 -25.15
C SER A 225 23.70 -0.50 -24.67
N ASP A 226 23.12 -1.09 -23.62
CA ASP A 226 23.49 -2.40 -23.10
C ASP A 226 22.47 -3.47 -23.52
N HIS A 227 22.83 -4.75 -23.34
CA HIS A 227 21.95 -5.89 -23.62
C HIS A 227 20.75 -6.01 -22.65
N ARG A 228 20.49 -5.01 -21.78
CA ARG A 228 19.41 -5.05 -20.78
C ARG A 228 18.29 -4.10 -21.18
N TYR A 229 17.06 -4.61 -21.13
CA TYR A 229 15.89 -3.77 -21.35
C TYR A 229 15.71 -2.78 -20.21
N LYS A 230 15.76 -1.49 -20.55
CA LYS A 230 15.50 -0.39 -19.61
C LYS A 230 14.07 0.12 -19.76
N TYR A 231 13.57 0.73 -18.70
CA TYR A 231 12.24 1.33 -18.61
C TYR A 231 12.27 2.55 -17.69
N LEU A 232 11.25 3.41 -17.79
CA LEU A 232 11.10 4.60 -16.94
C LEU A 232 10.86 4.21 -15.48
N ARG A 233 11.57 4.86 -14.55
CA ARG A 233 11.43 4.59 -13.11
C ARG A 233 10.39 5.51 -12.49
N ALA A 234 9.19 4.98 -12.21
CA ALA A 234 8.06 5.75 -11.71
C ALA A 234 8.35 6.43 -10.35
N TYR A 235 9.15 5.78 -9.50
CA TYR A 235 9.54 6.31 -8.18
C TYR A 235 10.32 7.63 -8.27
N ILE A 236 11.22 7.75 -9.24
CA ILE A 236 12.02 8.95 -9.45
C ILE A 236 11.12 10.07 -9.99
N LEU A 237 10.31 9.74 -11.01
CA LEU A 237 9.44 10.70 -11.69
C LEU A 237 8.38 11.31 -10.77
N ILE A 238 7.73 10.51 -9.91
CA ILE A 238 6.72 11.05 -9.00
C ILE A 238 7.33 12.00 -7.96
N ARG A 239 8.57 11.72 -7.52
CA ARG A 239 9.31 12.58 -6.59
C ARG A 239 9.61 13.93 -7.24
N GLU A 240 10.10 13.90 -8.48
CA GLU A 240 10.38 15.10 -9.27
C GLU A 240 9.10 15.93 -9.50
N TYR A 241 8.03 15.30 -10.01
CA TYR A 241 6.80 16.02 -10.36
C TYR A 241 6.04 16.54 -9.15
N ALA A 242 6.14 15.87 -7.99
CA ALA A 242 5.60 16.40 -6.75
C ALA A 242 6.27 17.73 -6.37
N ASN A 243 7.58 17.86 -6.52
CA ASN A 243 8.29 19.10 -6.23
C ASN A 243 7.93 20.21 -7.24
N LEU A 244 7.67 19.85 -8.50
CA LEU A 244 7.36 20.81 -9.57
C LEU A 244 5.89 21.25 -9.62
N CYS A 245 4.97 20.55 -8.93
CA CYS A 245 3.54 20.83 -9.05
C CYS A 245 3.01 21.97 -8.16
N GLY A 246 3.86 22.57 -7.31
CA GLY A 246 3.46 23.66 -6.41
C GLY A 246 2.67 23.19 -5.17
N ALA A 247 2.80 21.91 -4.81
CA ALA A 247 2.26 21.38 -3.57
C ALA A 247 2.94 22.00 -2.35
N ALA A 248 2.19 22.20 -1.26
CA ALA A 248 2.74 22.70 -0.01
C ALA A 248 3.64 21.63 0.65
N GLN A 249 3.20 20.37 0.61
CA GLN A 249 3.95 19.24 1.17
C GLN A 249 4.27 18.19 0.07
N PRO A 250 5.22 18.50 -0.84
CA PRO A 250 5.51 17.62 -1.98
C PRO A 250 6.11 16.26 -1.55
N HIS A 251 6.70 16.16 -0.36
CA HIS A 251 7.23 14.90 0.18
C HIS A 251 6.13 13.88 0.52
N LEU A 252 4.89 14.33 0.79
CA LEU A 252 3.73 13.46 1.03
C LEU A 252 3.07 12.96 -0.26
N LEU A 253 3.42 13.54 -1.42
CA LEU A 253 2.91 13.08 -2.72
C LEU A 253 3.74 11.89 -3.23
N ARG A 254 3.68 10.78 -2.50
CA ARG A 254 4.36 9.51 -2.83
C ARG A 254 3.35 8.37 -2.85
N GLY A 255 3.66 7.31 -3.58
CA GLY A 255 2.74 6.18 -3.74
C GLY A 255 2.26 5.57 -2.42
N THR A 256 3.10 5.54 -1.38
CA THR A 256 2.74 5.04 -0.04
C THR A 256 1.69 5.92 0.64
N HIS A 257 1.95 7.21 0.73
CA HIS A 257 1.05 8.20 1.33
C HIS A 257 -0.26 8.36 0.54
N LEU A 258 -0.22 8.30 -0.79
CA LEU A 258 -1.43 8.35 -1.63
C LEU A 258 -2.34 7.13 -1.42
N ARG A 259 -1.78 5.94 -1.13
CA ARG A 259 -2.59 4.77 -0.75
C ARG A 259 -3.22 4.95 0.62
N LYS A 260 -2.43 5.44 1.60
CA LYS A 260 -2.93 5.75 2.94
C LYS A 260 -4.03 6.82 2.90
N GLN A 261 -3.93 7.81 2.03
CA GLN A 261 -4.98 8.82 1.89
C GLN A 261 -6.30 8.19 1.42
N VAL A 262 -6.31 7.34 0.40
CA VAL A 262 -7.54 6.62 -0.02
C VAL A 262 -8.08 5.78 1.12
N ALA A 263 -7.20 5.15 1.88
CA ALA A 263 -7.59 4.37 3.03
C ALA A 263 -8.35 5.20 4.07
N THR A 264 -7.80 6.35 4.41
CA THR A 264 -8.43 7.30 5.33
C THR A 264 -9.75 7.82 4.81
N GLU A 265 -9.86 8.17 3.52
CA GLU A 265 -11.15 8.62 2.94
C GLU A 265 -12.23 7.54 3.05
N CYS A 266 -11.91 6.27 2.79
CA CYS A 266 -12.88 5.18 2.92
C CYS A 266 -13.44 5.07 4.34
N ALA A 267 -12.58 5.26 5.35
CA ALA A 267 -12.98 5.20 6.75
C ALA A 267 -13.65 6.49 7.25
N VAL A 268 -13.34 7.67 6.68
CA VAL A 268 -14.06 8.93 6.95
C VAL A 268 -15.48 8.91 6.38
N HIS A 269 -15.66 8.30 5.20
CA HIS A 269 -16.96 8.22 4.52
C HIS A 269 -17.85 7.05 4.97
N ASP A 270 -17.47 6.34 6.04
CA ASP A 270 -18.17 5.17 6.58
C ASP A 270 -18.67 4.20 5.49
N LEU A 271 -17.79 3.91 4.52
CA LEU A 271 -18.14 3.03 3.42
C LEU A 271 -18.43 1.61 3.95
N ALA A 272 -19.44 0.96 3.39
CA ALA A 272 -19.75 -0.41 3.76
C ALA A 272 -18.58 -1.38 3.51
N ASP A 273 -18.45 -2.40 4.36
CA ASP A 273 -17.34 -3.37 4.36
C ASP A 273 -17.09 -4.04 3.00
N ASN A 274 -18.15 -4.25 2.21
CA ASN A 274 -18.04 -4.80 0.86
C ASN A 274 -17.32 -3.84 -0.10
N VAL A 275 -17.65 -2.55 -0.06
CA VAL A 275 -17.01 -1.50 -0.88
C VAL A 275 -15.56 -1.34 -0.46
N ILE A 276 -15.32 -1.38 0.84
CA ILE A 276 -13.99 -1.36 1.44
C ILE A 276 -13.14 -2.54 0.93
N LYS A 277 -13.68 -3.75 0.95
CA LYS A 277 -13.02 -4.95 0.39
C LYS A 277 -12.74 -4.82 -1.11
N ASP A 278 -13.67 -4.25 -1.87
CA ASP A 278 -13.47 -4.00 -3.30
C ASP A 278 -12.32 -3.02 -3.57
N VAL A 279 -12.22 -1.96 -2.78
CA VAL A 279 -11.09 -1.00 -2.84
C VAL A 279 -9.77 -1.68 -2.45
N ALA A 280 -9.77 -2.51 -1.40
CA ALA A 280 -8.58 -3.24 -0.96
C ALA A 280 -8.08 -4.23 -2.02
N ASN A 281 -9.00 -5.03 -2.59
CA ASN A 281 -8.76 -5.97 -3.67
C ASN A 281 -8.24 -5.25 -4.91
N PHE A 282 -8.87 -4.12 -5.26
CA PHE A 282 -8.40 -3.27 -6.34
C PHE A 282 -6.97 -2.80 -6.05
N MET A 283 -6.65 -2.27 -4.88
CA MET A 283 -5.30 -1.77 -4.57
C MET A 283 -4.24 -2.88 -4.41
N GLY A 284 -4.64 -4.16 -4.34
CA GLY A 284 -3.75 -5.29 -4.19
C GLY A 284 -3.16 -5.40 -2.77
N HIS A 285 -3.93 -5.00 -1.76
CA HIS A 285 -3.62 -5.23 -0.35
C HIS A 285 -4.10 -6.62 0.08
N ALA A 286 -3.40 -7.25 1.05
CA ALA A 286 -4.01 -8.34 1.79
C ALA A 286 -5.12 -7.76 2.68
N ILE A 287 -6.23 -8.47 2.83
CA ILE A 287 -7.41 -8.04 3.61
C ILE A 287 -6.98 -7.62 5.02
N ASP A 288 -6.05 -8.34 5.64
CA ASP A 288 -5.59 -8.10 7.02
C ASP A 288 -4.78 -6.79 7.20
N ILE A 289 -4.21 -6.27 6.11
CA ILE A 289 -3.52 -4.96 6.12
C ILE A 289 -4.57 -3.83 6.22
N HIS A 290 -5.79 -4.10 5.80
CA HIS A 290 -6.91 -3.16 5.82
C HIS A 290 -7.43 -2.93 7.24
N ASP A 291 -7.56 -3.97 8.06
CA ASP A 291 -8.10 -3.84 9.42
C ASP A 291 -7.16 -3.03 10.35
N ASN A 292 -5.86 -3.04 10.07
CA ASN A 292 -4.84 -2.40 10.91
C ASN A 292 -4.41 -1.00 10.44
N ILE A 293 -4.42 -0.69 9.13
CA ILE A 293 -3.96 0.62 8.61
C ILE A 293 -5.06 1.70 8.65
N TYR A 294 -6.34 1.29 8.64
CA TYR A 294 -7.47 2.19 8.37
C TYR A 294 -8.09 2.77 9.65
N ARG A 295 -7.47 2.53 10.80
CA ARG A 295 -7.89 3.08 12.10
C ARG A 295 -7.59 4.58 12.28
N MET A 296 -7.10 5.30 11.27
CA MET A 296 -6.77 6.73 11.42
C MET A 296 -7.99 7.68 11.62
N PRO A 297 -9.20 7.40 11.12
CA PRO A 297 -10.40 8.20 11.45
C PRO A 297 -11.09 7.79 12.75
N VAL A 298 -10.47 6.89 13.53
CA VAL A 298 -11.05 6.32 14.74
C VAL A 298 -11.07 7.34 15.87
N GLU A 299 -10.22 8.36 15.87
CA GLU A 299 -10.15 9.31 16.99
C GLU A 299 -11.47 10.09 17.15
N SER A 300 -11.96 10.74 16.10
CA SER A 300 -13.25 11.47 16.17
C SER A 300 -14.42 10.52 16.38
N ARG A 301 -14.42 9.37 15.72
CA ARG A 301 -15.48 8.37 15.88
C ARG A 301 -15.50 7.77 17.28
N ASP A 302 -14.35 7.46 17.87
CA ASP A 302 -14.28 6.91 19.21
C ASP A 302 -14.64 7.99 20.24
N ILE A 303 -14.18 9.24 20.03
CA ILE A 303 -14.58 10.36 20.88
C ILE A 303 -16.09 10.59 20.86
N VAL A 304 -16.79 10.44 19.73
CA VAL A 304 -18.23 10.70 19.66
C VAL A 304 -19.06 9.44 19.92
N ARG A 305 -18.80 8.36 19.20
CA ARG A 305 -19.61 7.14 19.25
C ARG A 305 -19.27 6.26 20.43
N MET A 306 -17.98 6.09 20.75
CA MET A 306 -17.59 5.24 21.88
C MET A 306 -17.82 5.94 23.21
N SER A 307 -17.67 7.27 23.31
CA SER A 307 -18.07 8.01 24.52
C SER A 307 -19.55 7.82 24.81
N GLN A 308 -20.44 8.01 23.82
CA GLN A 308 -21.87 7.81 23.96
C GLN A 308 -22.22 6.37 24.39
N ILE A 309 -21.61 5.36 23.76
CA ILE A 309 -21.82 3.95 24.15
C ILE A 309 -21.33 3.70 25.58
N LEU A 310 -20.16 4.22 25.95
CA LEU A 310 -19.57 4.03 27.28
C LEU A 310 -20.37 4.78 28.35
N GLU A 311 -20.93 5.95 28.05
CA GLU A 311 -21.82 6.72 28.92
C GLU A 311 -23.18 6.04 29.09
N MET A 312 -23.76 5.52 28.00
CA MET A 312 -24.97 4.70 28.04
C MET A 312 -24.77 3.44 28.91
N ALA A 313 -23.64 2.75 28.74
CA ALA A 313 -23.29 1.57 29.55
C ALA A 313 -23.09 1.91 31.03
N GLN A 314 -22.72 3.15 31.35
CA GLN A 314 -22.63 3.67 32.71
C GLN A 314 -23.99 4.12 33.29
N GLY A 315 -25.07 4.06 32.49
CA GLY A 315 -26.41 4.46 32.91
C GLY A 315 -26.71 5.96 32.77
N ALA A 316 -25.86 6.72 32.08
CA ALA A 316 -26.03 8.16 31.88
C ALA A 316 -26.97 8.53 30.70
N GLY A 317 -27.68 7.55 30.12
CA GLY A 317 -28.47 7.69 28.89
C GLY A 317 -29.71 8.59 28.94
N ASN A 318 -29.82 9.52 29.90
CA ASN A 318 -30.92 10.49 29.98
C ASN A 318 -30.49 11.81 30.65
N CYS A 319 -29.30 12.32 30.34
CA CYS A 319 -28.94 13.70 30.63
C CYS A 319 -28.72 14.45 29.31
N SER A 320 -29.83 14.78 28.63
CA SER A 320 -29.83 15.86 27.65
C SER A 320 -29.69 17.18 28.40
N GLU A 321 -28.50 17.76 28.41
CA GLU A 321 -28.37 19.21 28.45
C GLU A 321 -28.10 19.65 27.01
N ASP A 322 -29.15 20.21 26.44
CA ASP A 322 -29.25 21.07 25.26
C ASP A 322 -27.95 21.34 24.48
N ASP A 323 -27.88 20.83 23.25
CA ASP A 323 -27.60 21.69 22.09
C ASP A 323 -28.02 21.02 20.77
N ASP A 324 -28.76 21.82 20.00
CA ASP A 324 -29.33 21.58 18.67
C ASP A 324 -28.23 21.30 17.62
N SER A 325 -28.06 20.03 17.20
CA SER A 325 -27.73 19.68 15.81
C SER A 325 -27.64 18.16 15.55
N GLY A 326 -28.48 17.69 14.61
CA GLY A 326 -28.15 16.53 13.75
C GLY A 326 -29.00 15.28 13.95
N ASP A 327 -29.99 15.09 13.08
CA ASP A 327 -30.96 13.99 12.99
C ASP A 327 -30.41 12.55 12.90
N GLU A 328 -29.10 12.30 13.02
CA GLU A 328 -28.52 10.94 12.93
C GLU A 328 -28.50 10.17 14.27
N ALA A 329 -28.61 10.87 15.41
CA ALA A 329 -28.54 10.23 16.74
C ALA A 329 -29.77 9.37 17.07
N VAL A 330 -30.92 9.65 16.44
CA VAL A 330 -32.20 9.00 16.75
C VAL A 330 -32.34 7.60 16.12
N ASP A 331 -31.57 7.31 15.07
CA ASP A 331 -31.66 6.04 14.33
C ASP A 331 -30.87 4.89 14.98
N LEU A 332 -29.78 5.18 15.71
CA LEU A 332 -28.99 4.14 16.38
C LEU A 332 -29.72 3.55 17.62
N VAL A 333 -30.47 4.39 18.34
CA VAL A 333 -31.29 4.00 19.50
C VAL A 333 -32.42 3.04 19.10
N ARG A 334 -33.00 3.25 17.91
CA ARG A 334 -34.02 2.35 17.34
C ARG A 334 -33.44 1.01 16.87
N ALA A 335 -32.22 1.00 16.33
CA ALA A 335 -31.59 -0.22 15.82
C ALA A 335 -31.22 -1.20 16.95
N ILE A 336 -30.68 -0.72 18.07
CA ILE A 336 -30.26 -1.56 19.20
C ILE A 336 -31.47 -2.12 19.98
N SER A 337 -32.58 -1.36 20.06
CA SER A 337 -33.77 -1.78 20.80
C SER A 337 -34.60 -2.87 20.10
N ASN A 338 -34.45 -3.03 18.78
CA ASN A 338 -35.28 -3.93 17.98
C ASN A 338 -34.72 -5.36 17.81
N GLU A 339 -33.47 -5.63 18.19
CA GLU A 339 -32.89 -6.99 18.09
C GLU A 339 -33.06 -7.84 19.38
N GLY A 340 -33.71 -7.31 20.41
CA GLY A 340 -33.72 -7.90 21.75
C GLY A 340 -34.82 -8.91 22.09
N ASN A 341 -35.55 -9.49 21.13
CA ASN A 341 -36.63 -10.44 21.44
C ASN A 341 -36.38 -11.86 20.93
N THR A 342 -35.50 -12.58 21.63
CA THR A 342 -35.54 -14.05 21.69
C THR A 342 -35.43 -14.49 23.15
N PRO A 343 -36.25 -15.45 23.63
CA PRO A 343 -36.36 -15.73 25.06
C PRO A 343 -35.10 -16.41 25.61
N ILE A 344 -34.63 -15.89 26.74
CA ILE A 344 -33.52 -16.42 27.53
C ILE A 344 -33.95 -17.74 28.17
N ALA A 345 -33.29 -18.84 27.80
CA ALA A 345 -33.29 -20.07 28.59
C ALA A 345 -32.22 -19.93 29.68
N THR A 346 -32.67 -19.96 30.94
CA THR A 346 -31.82 -19.96 32.13
C THR A 346 -31.11 -21.30 32.29
N VAL A 347 -29.78 -21.28 32.36
CA VAL A 347 -28.98 -22.40 32.90
C VAL A 347 -27.88 -21.85 33.80
N THR A 348 -28.04 -22.12 35.09
CA THR A 348 -27.06 -22.01 36.17
C THR A 348 -25.88 -22.97 35.99
N ASP A 349 -24.70 -22.50 36.39
CA ASP A 349 -23.47 -23.21 36.77
C ASP A 349 -22.83 -24.23 35.80
N ILE A 350 -21.52 -24.05 35.52
CA ILE A 350 -20.47 -25.08 35.56
C ILE A 350 -19.07 -24.42 35.44
N GLN A 351 -18.16 -24.93 36.27
CA GLN A 351 -16.75 -24.63 36.52
C GLN A 351 -15.78 -24.61 35.31
N PRO A 352 -14.54 -24.07 35.48
CA PRO A 352 -13.62 -23.79 34.38
C PRO A 352 -12.93 -25.06 33.88
N SER A 353 -12.98 -25.29 32.56
CA SER A 353 -12.21 -26.34 31.90
C SER A 353 -11.14 -25.75 30.99
N THR A 354 -9.95 -26.33 31.13
CA THR A 354 -8.71 -26.04 30.42
C THR A 354 -8.77 -26.42 28.95
N THR A 355 -8.50 -25.48 28.03
CA THR A 355 -8.08 -25.85 26.66
C THR A 355 -7.04 -24.89 26.07
N LYS A 356 -5.99 -25.53 25.53
CA LYS A 356 -4.75 -25.04 24.92
C LYS A 356 -4.93 -23.84 23.97
N SER A 357 -4.22 -22.75 24.26
CA SER A 357 -4.01 -21.63 23.34
C SER A 357 -3.12 -22.04 22.17
N LYS A 358 -3.68 -22.08 20.96
CA LYS A 358 -2.92 -22.04 19.71
C LYS A 358 -2.55 -20.57 19.44
N ARG A 359 -1.26 -20.25 19.45
CA ARG A 359 -0.73 -18.95 18.99
C ARG A 359 -0.92 -18.81 17.47
N PRO A 360 -1.30 -17.63 16.95
CA PRO A 360 -1.21 -17.37 15.52
C PRO A 360 0.25 -17.11 15.11
N VAL A 361 0.65 -17.74 14.01
CA VAL A 361 1.92 -17.50 13.32
C VAL A 361 1.83 -16.13 12.64
N VAL A 362 2.63 -15.17 13.08
CA VAL A 362 2.77 -13.87 12.43
C VAL A 362 3.85 -14.01 11.36
N GLU A 363 3.46 -13.97 10.09
CA GLU A 363 4.39 -13.89 8.97
C GLU A 363 4.98 -12.47 8.88
N GLU A 364 6.31 -12.37 9.07
CA GLU A 364 7.07 -11.12 8.99
C GLU A 364 7.34 -10.72 7.53
N GLU A 365 6.73 -9.64 7.04
CA GLU A 365 7.20 -8.96 5.83
C GLU A 365 8.28 -7.92 6.19
N ASN A 366 9.56 -8.25 5.94
CA ASN A 366 10.68 -7.31 5.98
C ASN A 366 10.68 -6.39 4.74
N GLU A 367 10.23 -5.15 4.89
CA GLU A 367 10.56 -4.06 3.95
C GLU A 367 11.93 -3.48 4.35
N ILE A 368 12.98 -3.86 3.60
CA ILE A 368 14.32 -3.28 3.72
C ILE A 368 14.27 -1.84 3.17
N PHE A 369 14.36 -0.87 4.07
CA PHE A 369 14.65 0.53 3.74
C PHE A 369 16.17 0.69 3.57
N GLU A 370 16.64 0.87 2.33
CA GLU A 370 17.97 1.41 2.08
C GLU A 370 17.90 2.94 2.11
N GLU A 371 18.33 3.53 3.23
CA GLU A 371 18.75 4.94 3.29
C GLU A 371 20.27 5.00 3.11
N SER A 372 20.74 5.29 1.90
CA SER A 372 22.11 5.74 1.67
C SER A 372 22.17 7.26 1.83
N GLY A 373 22.48 7.72 3.05
CA GLY A 373 22.82 9.11 3.34
C GLY A 373 24.33 9.32 3.21
N SER A 374 24.77 9.91 2.09
CA SER A 374 26.12 10.47 1.96
C SER A 374 26.08 11.89 2.51
N ASN A 375 26.57 12.10 3.74
CA ASN A 375 26.75 13.43 4.31
C ASN A 375 28.26 13.73 4.33
N SER A 376 28.76 14.42 3.30
CA SER A 376 30.11 14.99 3.31
C SER A 376 30.08 16.31 4.07
N HIS A 377 30.61 16.29 5.29
CA HIS A 377 30.97 17.48 6.05
C HIS A 377 32.18 18.15 5.37
N VAL A 378 32.01 19.40 4.94
CA VAL A 378 33.10 20.30 4.60
C VAL A 378 33.26 21.23 5.78
N GLU A 379 34.27 20.97 6.62
CA GLU A 379 34.77 21.94 7.59
C GLU A 379 35.81 22.83 6.90
N ASN A 380 35.49 24.12 6.78
CA ASN A 380 36.47 25.18 6.60
C ASN A 380 36.98 25.58 7.99
N SER A 381 38.30 25.61 8.19
CA SER A 381 38.96 26.64 9.00
C SER A 381 40.48 26.64 8.78
N GLN A 382 40.96 27.86 8.50
CA GLN A 382 42.33 28.39 8.39
C GLN A 382 43.08 28.20 7.07
#